data_AF-A0A0P4UYM0-F1
#
_entry.id   AF-A0A0P4UYM0-F1
#
_cell.length_a   1.000
_cell.length_b   1.000
_cell.length_c   1.000
_cell.angle_alpha   90.00
_cell.angle_beta   90.00
_cell.angle_gamma   90.00
#
_symmetry.space_group_name_H-M   'P 1'
#
loop_
_entity.id
_entity.type
_entity.pdbx_description
1 polymer ?
#
loop_
_entity_poly.entity_id
_entity_poly.type
_entity_poly.pdbx_seq_one_letter_code
_entity_poly.pdbx_strand_id
1 'polypeptide(L)'
;MKNLSLSVLTGMIASGAIAAYQPAAQAASFTFNAQDAVSEGCVGQTTCTVNDFFSLEATTARNTFAPVLTQKTVGLGANAVLGIGIDSSKNKNSNPAGESGRTESQGEIDIDEILNVGFKKVGVLSALDLSFLYKPGSRQYGDDVFEAALVTLDDKTQSGTLTVKNETTAIWSLGGSDDVINLSLSRNGFGGSYRIVNPFGDLKIKGFSLTGFKSLAKDKDGNLLKDKNGKPYYPAGSKNSDFALSRVEVTKVPEPATLLGLGVVGLAALTRRRQVAKAD
;
A
#
# COMPACT_ATOMS: atom_id res chain seq x y z
N MET A 1 6.73 81.79 30.08
CA MET A 1 5.88 80.58 29.98
C MET A 1 6.01 80.03 28.56
N LYS A 2 6.74 78.94 28.39
CA LYS A 2 6.85 78.20 27.13
C LYS A 2 6.39 76.78 27.43
N ASN A 3 5.26 76.38 26.88
CA ASN A 3 4.73 75.02 27.03
C ASN A 3 5.58 74.08 26.19
N LEU A 4 6.09 73.02 26.82
CA LEU A 4 6.77 71.92 26.14
C LEU A 4 5.77 71.17 25.25
N SER A 5 6.18 70.97 23.99
CA SER A 5 5.48 70.13 23.02
C SER A 5 5.65 68.66 23.37
N LEU A 6 4.50 68.00 23.56
CA LEU A 6 4.31 66.57 23.75
C LEU A 6 4.44 65.87 22.38
N SER A 7 5.62 65.36 22.01
CA SER A 7 5.80 64.68 20.71
C SER A 7 6.94 63.67 20.71
N VAL A 8 6.95 62.70 21.63
CA VAL A 8 7.83 61.52 21.51
C VAL A 8 7.14 60.30 22.11
N LEU A 9 6.17 59.68 21.42
CA LEU A 9 5.86 58.25 21.60
C LEU A 9 4.84 57.71 20.56
N THR A 10 5.17 57.74 19.27
CA THR A 10 4.39 56.97 18.29
C THR A 10 5.29 56.61 17.12
N GLY A 11 5.86 55.42 17.15
CA GLY A 11 6.76 55.04 16.07
C GLY A 11 7.41 53.68 16.11
N MET A 12 6.87 52.68 16.80
CA MET A 12 7.23 51.27 16.57
C MET A 12 6.02 50.38 16.90
N ILE A 13 5.90 49.27 16.18
CA ILE A 13 4.82 48.25 16.20
C ILE A 13 3.78 48.43 15.08
N ALA A 14 4.19 48.12 13.84
CA ALA A 14 3.29 47.66 12.78
C ALA A 14 4.10 47.04 11.62
N SER A 15 4.93 46.02 11.88
CA SER A 15 5.64 45.29 10.82
C SER A 15 6.04 43.89 11.30
N GLY A 16 5.08 43.09 11.74
CA GLY A 16 5.42 41.78 12.31
C GLY A 16 4.25 40.82 12.40
N ALA A 17 3.47 40.65 11.33
CA ALA A 17 2.52 39.54 11.20
C ALA A 17 1.99 39.43 9.76
N ILE A 18 2.87 39.19 8.78
CA ILE A 18 2.44 38.59 7.50
C ILE A 18 3.41 37.46 7.17
N ALA A 19 3.45 36.44 8.03
CA ALA A 19 4.20 35.22 7.75
C ALA A 19 3.61 34.04 8.54
N ALA A 20 2.31 33.78 8.41
CA ALA A 20 1.73 32.51 8.90
C ALA A 20 0.31 32.26 8.37
N TYR A 21 0.07 32.42 7.07
CA TYR A 21 -1.11 31.83 6.42
C TYR A 21 -0.75 31.43 5.01
N GLN A 22 0.27 30.57 4.88
CA GLN A 22 0.29 29.70 3.71
C GLN A 22 -0.65 28.54 4.05
N PRO A 23 -1.69 28.26 3.24
CA PRO A 23 -2.46 27.04 3.42
C PRO A 23 -1.46 25.89 3.42
N ALA A 24 -1.56 25.00 4.41
CA ALA A 24 -0.75 23.79 4.45
C ALA A 24 -0.78 23.18 3.04
N ALA A 25 0.38 23.09 2.40
CA ALA A 25 0.46 22.56 1.05
C ALA A 25 -0.25 21.22 1.05
N GLN A 26 -1.37 21.10 0.31
CA GLN A 26 -2.09 19.84 0.22
C GLN A 26 -1.09 18.81 -0.27
N ALA A 27 -0.79 17.81 0.57
CA ALA A 27 0.12 16.76 0.23
C ALA A 27 -0.44 16.06 -1.01
N ALA A 28 0.31 16.10 -2.13
CA ALA A 28 -0.08 15.37 -3.32
C ALA A 28 -0.18 13.87 -2.96
N SER A 29 -1.24 13.19 -3.39
CA SER A 29 -1.35 11.74 -3.29
C SER A 29 -1.04 11.09 -4.63
N PHE A 30 -0.43 9.91 -4.58
CA PHE A 30 -0.22 9.03 -5.72
C PHE A 30 -1.06 7.79 -5.50
N THR A 31 -1.81 7.40 -6.52
CA THR A 31 -2.64 6.20 -6.46
C THR A 31 -2.40 5.41 -7.73
N PHE A 32 -2.39 4.08 -7.61
CA PHE A 32 -2.69 3.23 -8.75
C PHE A 32 -3.71 2.17 -8.34
N ASN A 33 -4.52 1.76 -9.30
CA ASN A 33 -5.40 0.60 -9.19
C ASN A 33 -4.96 -0.46 -10.21
N ALA A 34 -5.39 -1.70 -10.05
CA ALA A 34 -4.94 -2.80 -10.92
C ALA A 34 -5.18 -2.55 -12.42
N GLN A 35 -6.21 -1.79 -12.80
CA GLN A 35 -6.46 -1.45 -14.21
C GLN A 35 -5.34 -0.57 -14.80
N ASP A 36 -4.70 0.28 -13.99
CA ASP A 36 -3.57 1.11 -14.43
C ASP A 36 -2.40 0.22 -14.83
N ALA A 37 -2.06 -0.78 -14.01
CA ALA A 37 -1.00 -1.74 -14.29
C ALA A 37 -1.28 -2.58 -15.55
N VAL A 38 -2.53 -3.00 -15.75
CA VAL A 38 -2.94 -3.71 -16.98
C VAL A 38 -2.81 -2.80 -18.20
N SER A 39 -3.24 -1.53 -18.08
CA SER A 39 -3.21 -0.56 -19.19
C SER A 39 -1.79 -0.18 -19.61
N GLU A 40 -0.82 -0.26 -18.68
CA GLU A 40 0.60 -0.06 -18.95
C GLU A 40 1.33 -1.33 -19.43
N GLY A 41 0.60 -2.44 -19.60
CA GLY A 41 1.15 -3.67 -20.15
C GLY A 41 2.03 -4.44 -19.17
N CYS A 42 1.77 -4.32 -17.86
CA CYS A 42 2.53 -5.03 -16.83
C CYS A 42 2.32 -6.55 -16.86
N VAL A 43 1.16 -7.03 -17.33
CA VAL A 43 0.83 -8.47 -17.38
C VAL A 43 1.82 -9.20 -18.30
N GLY A 44 2.41 -10.28 -17.79
CA GLY A 44 3.45 -11.06 -18.46
C GLY A 44 4.88 -10.54 -18.26
N GLN A 45 5.07 -9.44 -17.53
CA GLN A 45 6.40 -8.90 -17.19
C GLN A 45 6.82 -9.34 -15.79
N THR A 46 8.12 -9.57 -15.56
CA THR A 46 8.65 -9.74 -14.19
C THR A 46 8.68 -8.42 -13.44
N THR A 47 8.98 -7.32 -14.14
CA THR A 47 9.05 -5.97 -13.58
C THR A 47 8.27 -4.99 -14.45
N CYS A 48 7.56 -4.04 -13.84
CA CYS A 48 6.81 -3.01 -14.54
C CYS A 48 6.81 -1.69 -13.76
N THR A 49 6.69 -0.56 -14.45
CA THR A 49 6.41 0.75 -13.84
C THR A 49 4.95 1.10 -14.11
N VAL A 50 4.28 1.68 -13.11
CA VAL A 50 2.89 2.17 -13.22
C VAL A 50 2.82 3.65 -12.87
N ASN A 51 2.21 4.44 -13.74
CA ASN A 51 1.98 5.88 -13.64
C ASN A 51 3.27 6.68 -13.36
N ASP A 52 4.41 6.23 -13.90
CA ASP A 52 5.75 6.79 -13.67
C ASP A 52 6.15 6.94 -12.19
N PHE A 53 5.44 6.29 -11.26
CA PHE A 53 5.64 6.44 -9.82
C PHE A 53 5.81 5.11 -9.11
N PHE A 54 4.98 4.12 -9.42
CA PHE A 54 5.03 2.80 -8.78
C PHE A 54 5.89 1.85 -9.61
N SER A 55 6.60 0.94 -8.97
CA SER A 55 7.24 -0.20 -9.62
C SER A 55 6.68 -1.49 -9.03
N LEU A 56 6.30 -2.43 -9.90
CA LEU A 56 5.85 -3.76 -9.52
C LEU A 56 6.91 -4.76 -9.94
N GLU A 57 7.28 -5.67 -9.06
CA GLU A 57 8.24 -6.74 -9.34
C GLU A 57 7.75 -8.07 -8.75
N ALA A 58 7.57 -9.06 -9.62
CA ALA A 58 7.26 -10.42 -9.24
C ALA A 58 8.55 -11.18 -8.90
N THR A 59 8.57 -11.87 -7.77
CA THR A 59 9.65 -12.77 -7.37
C THR A 59 9.06 -14.06 -6.77
N THR A 60 9.84 -15.15 -6.76
CA THR A 60 9.41 -16.42 -6.16
C THR A 60 10.59 -17.16 -5.56
N ALA A 61 10.35 -17.90 -4.47
CA ALA A 61 11.31 -18.87 -3.93
C ALA A 61 11.34 -20.17 -4.76
N ARG A 62 10.39 -20.37 -5.68
CA ARG A 62 10.41 -21.49 -6.63
C ARG A 62 11.56 -21.26 -7.62
N ASN A 63 12.72 -21.87 -7.36
CA ASN A 63 13.92 -21.81 -8.23
C ASN A 63 13.73 -22.42 -9.63
N THR A 64 12.50 -22.70 -10.03
CA THR A 64 12.18 -23.37 -11.28
C THR A 64 11.98 -22.40 -12.42
N PHE A 65 11.38 -21.21 -12.22
CA PHE A 65 11.01 -20.28 -13.32
C PHE A 65 11.07 -18.80 -12.94
N ALA A 66 11.21 -17.94 -13.96
CA ALA A 66 11.06 -16.50 -13.81
C ALA A 66 9.56 -16.18 -13.60
N PRO A 67 9.16 -15.63 -12.44
CA PRO A 67 7.79 -15.27 -12.18
C PRO A 67 7.40 -14.04 -13.00
N VAL A 68 6.12 -13.95 -13.34
CA VAL A 68 5.56 -12.81 -14.06
C VAL A 68 4.36 -12.24 -13.32
N LEU A 69 4.16 -10.93 -13.47
CA LEU A 69 2.94 -10.26 -13.06
C LEU A 69 1.78 -10.79 -13.91
N THR A 70 0.65 -11.02 -13.27
CA THR A 70 -0.57 -11.47 -13.92
C THR A 70 -1.75 -10.67 -13.37
N GLN A 71 -2.93 -10.92 -13.92
CA GLN A 71 -4.17 -10.32 -13.45
C GLN A 71 -5.16 -11.42 -13.08
N LYS A 72 -6.04 -11.10 -12.14
CA LYS A 72 -7.22 -11.89 -11.83
C LYS A 72 -8.44 -10.99 -11.81
N THR A 73 -9.51 -11.43 -12.46
CA THR A 73 -10.80 -10.75 -12.43
C THR A 73 -11.86 -11.69 -11.87
N VAL A 74 -12.56 -11.27 -10.82
CA VAL A 74 -13.67 -12.04 -10.26
C VAL A 74 -14.91 -11.15 -10.13
N GLY A 75 -16.07 -11.73 -10.41
CA GLY A 75 -17.33 -10.99 -10.54
C GLY A 75 -17.72 -10.73 -12.00
N LEU A 76 -18.81 -9.98 -12.20
CA LEU A 76 -19.38 -9.70 -13.53
C LEU A 76 -19.73 -8.22 -13.66
N GLY A 77 -19.51 -7.67 -14.86
CA GLY A 77 -19.90 -6.32 -15.23
C GLY A 77 -19.23 -5.25 -14.35
N ALA A 78 -19.99 -4.24 -13.95
CA ALA A 78 -19.50 -3.12 -13.14
C ALA A 78 -19.03 -3.50 -11.72
N ASN A 79 -19.33 -4.72 -11.26
CA ASN A 79 -18.94 -5.22 -9.95
C ASN A 79 -17.73 -6.17 -10.02
N ALA A 80 -17.10 -6.30 -11.19
CA ALA A 80 -15.90 -7.11 -11.32
C ALA A 80 -14.76 -6.45 -10.56
N VAL A 81 -14.11 -7.23 -9.70
CA VAL A 81 -12.89 -6.85 -8.99
C VAL A 81 -11.71 -7.35 -9.79
N LEU A 82 -10.78 -6.44 -10.09
CA LEU A 82 -9.52 -6.73 -10.76
C LEU A 82 -8.38 -6.62 -9.74
N GLY A 83 -7.45 -7.57 -9.76
CA GLY A 83 -6.24 -7.53 -8.96
C GLY A 83 -5.02 -7.99 -9.76
N ILE A 84 -3.85 -7.56 -9.32
CA ILE A 84 -2.54 -8.00 -9.81
C ILE A 84 -2.00 -9.08 -8.89
N GLY A 85 -1.68 -10.24 -9.46
CA GLY A 85 -1.02 -11.34 -8.77
C GLY A 85 0.25 -11.77 -9.48
N ILE A 86 0.70 -12.99 -9.17
CA ILE A 86 1.91 -13.58 -9.76
C ILE A 86 1.56 -14.92 -10.40
N ASP A 87 2.23 -15.24 -11.49
CA ASP A 87 2.28 -16.61 -11.99
C ASP A 87 3.74 -17.04 -12.09
N SER A 88 4.08 -18.05 -11.29
CA SER A 88 5.37 -18.74 -11.31
C SER A 88 5.26 -20.19 -11.80
N SER A 89 4.13 -20.57 -12.39
CA SER A 89 3.83 -21.89 -12.92
C SER A 89 3.99 -21.98 -14.46
N LYS A 90 3.97 -23.21 -14.99
CA LYS A 90 4.04 -23.48 -16.44
C LYS A 90 2.77 -24.15 -16.95
N ASN A 91 2.32 -23.76 -18.14
CA ASN A 91 1.42 -24.62 -18.91
C ASN A 91 2.19 -25.79 -19.55
N LYS A 92 1.45 -26.69 -20.21
CA LYS A 92 2.01 -27.87 -20.91
C LYS A 92 3.06 -27.53 -21.97
N ASN A 93 3.12 -26.28 -22.42
CA ASN A 93 4.05 -25.80 -23.45
C ASN A 93 5.25 -25.02 -22.87
N SER A 94 5.46 -25.06 -21.55
CA SER A 94 6.54 -24.33 -20.86
C SER A 94 6.49 -22.80 -20.96
N ASN A 95 5.37 -22.24 -21.39
CA ASN A 95 5.10 -20.81 -21.19
C ASN A 95 4.60 -20.60 -19.75
N PRO A 96 4.71 -19.38 -19.18
CA PRO A 96 3.91 -19.02 -18.00
C PRO A 96 2.50 -19.52 -18.22
N ALA A 97 1.93 -20.21 -17.24
CA ALA A 97 0.63 -20.84 -17.42
C ALA A 97 -0.39 -19.80 -17.90
N GLY A 98 -0.21 -18.55 -17.45
CA GLY A 98 -1.11 -17.44 -17.71
C GLY A 98 -2.51 -17.81 -17.27
N GLU A 99 -3.46 -16.92 -17.52
CA GLU A 99 -4.87 -17.22 -17.30
C GLU A 99 -5.40 -18.17 -18.41
N SER A 100 -4.77 -19.34 -18.62
CA SER A 100 -5.24 -20.33 -19.61
C SER A 100 -6.19 -21.34 -18.95
N GLY A 101 -7.20 -20.81 -18.27
CA GLY A 101 -8.30 -21.55 -17.67
C GLY A 101 -8.89 -20.84 -16.46
N ARG A 102 -10.16 -21.11 -16.15
CA ARG A 102 -10.74 -20.81 -14.83
C ARG A 102 -10.16 -21.76 -13.78
N THR A 103 -8.84 -21.86 -13.68
CA THR A 103 -8.26 -22.60 -12.57
C THR A 103 -8.22 -21.66 -11.38
N GLU A 104 -8.71 -22.22 -10.29
CA GLU A 104 -9.28 -21.51 -9.17
C GLU A 104 -8.28 -20.61 -8.42
N SER A 105 -6.97 -20.89 -8.51
CA SER A 105 -5.89 -20.11 -7.87
C SER A 105 -4.95 -19.37 -8.84
N GLN A 106 -5.21 -19.39 -10.15
CA GLN A 106 -4.36 -18.65 -11.10
C GLN A 106 -4.64 -17.15 -10.98
N GLY A 107 -3.57 -16.35 -10.99
CA GLY A 107 -3.70 -14.89 -10.98
C GLY A 107 -3.61 -14.24 -9.60
N GLU A 108 -3.38 -15.02 -8.53
CA GLU A 108 -3.18 -14.57 -7.16
C GLU A 108 -1.70 -14.60 -6.76
N ILE A 109 -1.38 -14.21 -5.52
CA ILE A 109 -0.05 -14.24 -4.91
C ILE A 109 -0.03 -15.40 -3.92
N ASP A 110 0.76 -16.43 -4.23
CA ASP A 110 0.95 -17.60 -3.37
C ASP A 110 1.98 -17.37 -2.24
N ILE A 111 2.04 -18.31 -1.29
CA ILE A 111 2.99 -18.32 -0.15
C ILE A 111 4.48 -18.29 -0.52
N ASP A 112 4.84 -18.74 -1.72
CA ASP A 112 6.21 -18.75 -2.23
C ASP A 112 6.44 -17.71 -3.32
N GLU A 113 5.47 -16.83 -3.52
CA GLU A 113 5.53 -15.68 -4.41
C GLU A 113 5.58 -14.40 -3.59
N ILE A 114 6.29 -13.41 -4.11
CA ILE A 114 6.46 -12.11 -3.48
C ILE A 114 6.27 -11.03 -4.55
N LEU A 115 5.25 -10.20 -4.36
CA LEU A 115 5.04 -8.99 -5.16
C LEU A 115 5.68 -7.81 -4.44
N ASN A 116 6.76 -7.27 -5.00
CA ASN A 116 7.39 -6.05 -4.50
C ASN A 116 6.73 -4.84 -5.16
N VAL A 117 6.39 -3.84 -4.34
CA VAL A 117 5.76 -2.58 -4.75
C VAL A 117 6.67 -1.45 -4.30
N GLY A 118 7.41 -0.87 -5.23
CA GLY A 118 8.30 0.26 -5.01
C GLY A 118 7.66 1.59 -5.37
N PHE A 119 8.14 2.65 -4.74
CA PHE A 119 7.76 4.04 -4.97
C PHE A 119 8.98 4.82 -5.47
N LYS A 120 8.79 5.63 -6.52
CA LYS A 120 9.83 6.52 -7.05
C LYS A 120 10.34 7.53 -6.03
N LYS A 121 9.49 7.91 -5.07
CA LYS A 121 9.83 8.80 -3.96
C LYS A 121 9.30 8.24 -2.64
N VAL A 122 9.97 8.63 -1.55
CA VAL A 122 9.51 8.33 -0.19
C VAL A 122 8.10 8.88 0.01
N GLY A 123 7.22 8.07 0.58
CA GLY A 123 5.83 8.42 0.88
C GLY A 123 5.30 7.69 2.11
N VAL A 124 4.08 8.02 2.51
CA VAL A 124 3.33 7.30 3.55
C VAL A 124 2.27 6.46 2.85
N LEU A 125 2.26 5.15 3.09
CA LEU A 125 1.23 4.25 2.56
C LEU A 125 -0.08 4.52 3.29
N SER A 126 -0.99 5.27 2.66
CA SER A 126 -2.23 5.73 3.27
C SER A 126 -3.38 4.73 3.11
N ALA A 127 -3.36 3.91 2.06
CA ALA A 127 -4.29 2.80 1.90
C ALA A 127 -3.72 1.69 1.00
N LEU A 128 -4.18 0.46 1.26
CA LEU A 128 -3.85 -0.74 0.48
C LEU A 128 -5.11 -1.59 0.34
N ASP A 129 -5.53 -1.88 -0.90
CA ASP A 129 -6.66 -2.76 -1.17
C ASP A 129 -6.15 -4.12 -1.64
N LEU A 130 -6.54 -5.17 -0.90
CA LEU A 130 -6.24 -6.56 -1.21
C LEU A 130 -7.55 -7.29 -1.47
N SER A 131 -7.56 -8.11 -2.51
CA SER A 131 -8.75 -8.79 -3.02
C SER A 131 -8.52 -10.28 -3.17
N PHE A 132 -9.64 -11.00 -3.39
CA PHE A 132 -9.70 -12.45 -3.53
C PHE A 132 -9.30 -13.20 -2.25
N LEU A 133 -9.51 -12.61 -1.07
CA LEU A 133 -9.24 -13.28 0.20
C LEU A 133 -10.41 -14.20 0.58
N TYR A 134 -10.23 -15.52 0.51
CA TYR A 134 -11.25 -16.52 0.76
C TYR A 134 -11.36 -16.93 2.25
N LYS A 135 -12.38 -17.77 2.50
CA LYS A 135 -12.67 -18.37 3.80
C LYS A 135 -12.72 -19.89 3.67
N PRO A 136 -12.47 -20.64 4.75
CA PRO A 136 -12.45 -22.08 4.68
C PRO A 136 -13.81 -22.65 4.30
N GLY A 137 -13.79 -23.81 3.62
CA GLY A 137 -15.00 -24.48 3.15
C GLY A 137 -15.60 -23.84 1.89
N SER A 138 -14.83 -23.01 1.19
CA SER A 138 -15.10 -22.67 -0.21
C SER A 138 -15.04 -23.97 -1.03
N ARG A 139 -16.19 -24.61 -1.31
CA ARG A 139 -16.23 -25.87 -2.08
C ARG A 139 -15.58 -25.76 -3.47
N GLN A 140 -15.43 -24.53 -3.94
CA GLN A 140 -14.84 -24.20 -5.23
C GLN A 140 -13.31 -24.16 -5.13
N TYR A 141 -12.71 -23.48 -4.15
CA TYR A 141 -11.25 -23.31 -4.08
C TYR A 141 -10.54 -24.27 -3.12
N GLY A 142 -11.30 -24.93 -2.23
CA GLY A 142 -10.78 -25.98 -1.35
C GLY A 142 -9.95 -25.46 -0.18
N ASP A 143 -10.16 -24.21 0.22
CA ASP A 143 -9.42 -23.59 1.32
C ASP A 143 -9.73 -24.28 2.65
N ASP A 144 -8.65 -24.62 3.35
CA ASP A 144 -8.70 -25.22 4.68
C ASP A 144 -8.47 -24.15 5.78
N VAL A 145 -8.15 -22.91 5.40
CA VAL A 145 -7.87 -21.78 6.29
C VAL A 145 -8.60 -20.52 5.85
N PHE A 146 -8.69 -19.57 6.77
CA PHE A 146 -8.95 -18.18 6.38
C PHE A 146 -7.69 -17.60 5.76
N GLU A 147 -7.86 -16.92 4.65
CA GLU A 147 -6.73 -16.35 3.95
C GLU A 147 -6.18 -15.13 4.66
N ALA A 148 -4.87 -14.97 4.51
CA ALA A 148 -4.15 -13.93 5.17
C ALA A 148 -2.99 -13.42 4.31
N ALA A 149 -3.02 -12.14 3.98
CA ALA A 149 -1.92 -11.50 3.28
C ALA A 149 -0.89 -10.96 4.28
N LEU A 150 0.39 -11.20 4.02
CA LEU A 150 1.50 -10.58 4.74
C LEU A 150 2.02 -9.38 3.94
N VAL A 151 2.07 -8.22 4.57
CA VAL A 151 2.68 -6.99 4.03
C VAL A 151 3.92 -6.69 4.85
N THR A 152 5.07 -6.56 4.19
CA THR A 152 6.36 -6.28 4.83
C THR A 152 6.99 -5.04 4.20
N LEU A 153 7.49 -4.12 5.01
CA LEU A 153 8.25 -2.97 4.50
C LEU A 153 9.54 -3.44 3.82
N ASP A 154 10.00 -2.74 2.78
CA ASP A 154 11.21 -3.15 2.02
C ASP A 154 12.46 -3.27 2.91
N ASP A 155 12.57 -2.41 3.93
CA ASP A 155 13.66 -2.43 4.91
C ASP A 155 13.52 -3.52 5.99
N LYS A 156 12.41 -4.27 5.94
CA LYS A 156 12.03 -5.35 6.86
C LYS A 156 11.93 -4.91 8.32
N THR A 157 11.81 -3.62 8.58
CA THR A 157 11.69 -3.08 9.95
C THR A 157 10.33 -3.35 10.56
N GLN A 158 9.29 -3.52 9.73
CA GLN A 158 7.94 -3.82 10.17
C GLN A 158 7.19 -4.68 9.15
N SER A 159 6.26 -5.48 9.67
CA SER A 159 5.33 -6.29 8.88
C SER A 159 3.98 -6.37 9.58
N GLY A 160 2.91 -6.48 8.80
CA GLY A 160 1.58 -6.77 9.32
C GLY A 160 0.83 -7.77 8.45
N THR A 161 -0.18 -8.42 9.02
CA THR A 161 -1.02 -9.38 8.33
C THR A 161 -2.47 -8.92 8.30
N LEU A 162 -3.08 -8.95 7.13
CA LEU A 162 -4.53 -8.85 6.98
C LEU A 162 -5.09 -10.27 7.01
N THR A 163 -5.99 -10.57 7.94
CA THR A 163 -6.56 -11.92 8.07
C THR A 163 -8.07 -11.87 8.05
N VAL A 164 -8.71 -12.60 7.13
CA VAL A 164 -10.16 -12.78 7.11
C VAL A 164 -10.59 -13.53 8.37
N LYS A 165 -11.67 -13.10 9.02
CA LYS A 165 -12.21 -13.76 10.22
C LYS A 165 -13.55 -14.42 9.98
N ASN A 166 -14.34 -13.87 9.07
CA ASN A 166 -15.59 -14.41 8.59
C ASN A 166 -15.94 -13.77 7.24
N GLU A 167 -17.16 -13.98 6.75
CA GLU A 167 -17.60 -13.43 5.45
C GLU A 167 -17.55 -11.89 5.38
N THR A 168 -17.71 -11.19 6.50
CA THR A 168 -17.86 -9.73 6.52
C THR A 168 -16.72 -8.99 7.23
N THR A 169 -15.81 -9.69 7.91
CA THR A 169 -14.74 -9.06 8.69
C THR A 169 -13.37 -9.62 8.39
N ALA A 170 -12.40 -8.71 8.39
CA ALA A 170 -10.97 -9.01 8.40
C ALA A 170 -10.29 -8.11 9.44
N ILE A 171 -9.10 -8.49 9.88
CA ILE A 171 -8.34 -7.78 10.91
C ILE A 171 -6.93 -7.50 10.40
N TRP A 172 -6.45 -6.27 10.61
CA TRP A 172 -5.06 -5.88 10.40
C TRP A 172 -4.27 -6.04 11.70
N SER A 173 -3.12 -6.70 11.66
CA SER A 173 -2.39 -7.06 12.90
C SER A 173 -1.76 -5.88 13.64
N LEU A 174 -1.54 -4.74 12.98
CA LEU A 174 -0.89 -3.56 13.59
C LEU A 174 -1.87 -2.51 14.11
N GLY A 175 -3.17 -2.68 13.84
CA GLY A 175 -4.19 -1.65 14.09
C GLY A 175 -5.61 -2.17 14.37
N GLY A 176 -5.85 -3.48 14.27
CA GLY A 176 -7.13 -4.10 14.60
C GLY A 176 -8.13 -4.08 13.43
N SER A 177 -9.42 -4.22 13.74
CA SER A 177 -10.50 -4.26 12.74
C SER A 177 -10.92 -2.87 12.23
N ASP A 178 -10.74 -1.83 13.04
CA ASP A 178 -11.24 -0.48 12.71
C ASP A 178 -10.42 0.19 11.59
N ASP A 179 -9.21 -0.32 11.34
CA ASP A 179 -8.34 0.06 10.23
C ASP A 179 -8.61 -0.74 8.95
N VAL A 180 -9.64 -1.60 8.96
CA VAL A 180 -9.99 -2.44 7.81
C VAL A 180 -11.43 -2.16 7.35
N ILE A 181 -11.56 -1.65 6.13
CA ILE A 181 -12.85 -1.44 5.48
C ILE A 181 -13.14 -2.63 4.59
N ASN A 182 -14.30 -3.28 4.80
CA ASN A 182 -14.82 -4.30 3.91
C ASN A 182 -15.37 -3.65 2.63
N LEU A 183 -14.71 -3.92 1.49
CA LEU A 183 -15.15 -3.48 0.16
C LEU A 183 -16.08 -4.52 -0.49
N SER A 184 -15.82 -5.81 -0.25
CA SER A 184 -16.69 -6.91 -0.67
C SER A 184 -16.58 -8.13 0.25
N LEU A 185 -17.70 -8.86 0.38
CA LEU A 185 -17.80 -10.04 1.24
C LEU A 185 -16.92 -11.20 0.77
N SER A 186 -16.30 -11.90 1.73
CA SER A 186 -15.56 -13.16 1.51
C SER A 186 -16.51 -14.33 1.26
N ARG A 187 -17.05 -14.40 0.05
CA ARG A 187 -17.98 -15.44 -0.40
C ARG A 187 -17.27 -16.60 -1.08
N ASN A 188 -17.85 -17.79 -0.95
CA ASN A 188 -17.47 -18.96 -1.75
C ASN A 188 -17.59 -18.59 -3.24
N GLY A 189 -16.54 -18.80 -4.03
CA GLY A 189 -16.56 -18.48 -5.45
C GLY A 189 -15.93 -17.12 -5.80
N PHE A 190 -15.86 -16.18 -4.87
CA PHE A 190 -15.56 -14.77 -5.19
C PHE A 190 -14.40 -14.15 -4.41
N GLY A 191 -14.15 -14.64 -3.18
CA GLY A 191 -13.19 -14.02 -2.27
C GLY A 191 -13.65 -12.64 -1.80
N GLY A 192 -13.05 -12.14 -0.73
CA GLY A 192 -13.32 -10.83 -0.16
C GLY A 192 -12.36 -9.78 -0.67
N SER A 193 -12.79 -8.52 -0.62
CA SER A 193 -11.95 -7.36 -0.90
C SER A 193 -11.96 -6.44 0.30
N TYR A 194 -10.78 -6.04 0.75
CA TYR A 194 -10.62 -5.26 1.96
C TYR A 194 -9.60 -4.16 1.73
N ARG A 195 -9.90 -2.98 2.27
CA ARG A 195 -8.98 -1.85 2.33
C ARG A 195 -8.37 -1.79 3.72
N ILE A 196 -7.05 -1.77 3.79
CA ILE A 196 -6.30 -1.45 5.01
C ILE A 196 -6.00 0.05 4.97
N VAL A 197 -6.50 0.79 5.96
CA VAL A 197 -6.27 2.24 6.09
C VAL A 197 -5.02 2.45 6.93
N ASN A 198 -4.12 3.30 6.44
CA ASN A 198 -2.88 3.70 7.12
C ASN A 198 -2.09 2.51 7.73
N PRO A 199 -1.79 1.44 6.96
CA PRO A 199 -1.30 0.15 7.47
C PRO A 199 -0.07 0.24 8.38
N PHE A 200 0.76 1.27 8.21
CA PHE A 200 2.01 1.46 8.93
C PHE A 200 2.09 2.83 9.64
N GLY A 201 0.95 3.51 9.82
CA GLY A 201 0.94 4.87 10.39
C GLY A 201 1.71 5.87 9.51
N ASP A 202 2.32 6.87 10.16
CA ASP A 202 3.09 7.92 9.48
C ASP A 202 4.49 7.49 9.00
N LEU A 203 4.77 6.19 8.93
CA LEU A 203 6.06 5.68 8.49
C LEU A 203 6.32 6.05 7.04
N LYS A 204 7.52 6.60 6.82
CA LYS A 204 8.01 7.05 5.53
C LYS A 204 8.76 5.93 4.86
N ILE A 205 8.19 5.36 3.80
CA ILE A 205 8.71 4.17 3.15
C ILE A 205 8.97 4.43 1.66
N LYS A 206 9.80 3.58 1.05
CA LYS A 206 10.03 3.58 -0.41
C LYS A 206 9.29 2.44 -1.11
N GLY A 207 8.61 1.59 -0.37
CA GLY A 207 7.91 0.43 -0.91
C GLY A 207 7.66 -0.61 0.17
N PHE A 208 7.03 -1.68 -0.27
CA PHE A 208 6.69 -2.85 0.53
C PHE A 208 6.60 -4.09 -0.35
N SER A 209 6.57 -5.26 0.26
CA SER A 209 6.33 -6.54 -0.41
C SER A 209 5.09 -7.23 0.13
N LEU A 210 4.38 -7.95 -0.74
CA LEU A 210 3.23 -8.79 -0.43
C LEU A 210 3.59 -10.27 -0.62
N THR A 211 3.18 -11.13 0.30
CA THR A 211 3.32 -12.59 0.18
C THR A 211 2.22 -13.31 0.96
N GLY A 212 1.92 -14.56 0.63
CA GLY A 212 0.98 -15.38 1.37
C GLY A 212 1.41 -15.63 2.82
N PHE A 213 0.49 -15.54 3.77
CA PHE A 213 0.77 -15.86 5.17
C PHE A 213 0.41 -17.32 5.48
N LYS A 214 1.39 -18.06 5.98
CA LYS A 214 1.21 -19.47 6.34
C LYS A 214 0.33 -19.63 7.57
N SER A 215 -0.96 -19.89 7.36
CA SER A 215 -1.91 -20.12 8.45
C SER A 215 -2.00 -21.59 8.86
N LEU A 216 -2.30 -21.80 10.15
CA LEU A 216 -2.65 -23.11 10.70
C LEU A 216 -4.13 -23.42 10.42
N ALA A 217 -4.41 -24.62 9.95
CA ALA A 217 -5.78 -25.06 9.73
C ALA A 217 -6.49 -25.34 11.06
N LYS A 218 -7.77 -25.03 11.10
CA LYS A 218 -8.63 -25.21 12.26
C LYS A 218 -9.91 -25.96 11.88
N ASP A 219 -10.43 -26.75 12.81
CA ASP A 219 -11.76 -27.32 12.66
C ASP A 219 -12.85 -26.25 12.82
N LYS A 220 -14.11 -26.65 12.63
CA LYS A 220 -15.29 -25.80 12.79
C LYS A 220 -15.45 -25.21 14.20
N ASP A 221 -14.83 -25.82 15.20
CA ASP A 221 -14.89 -25.42 16.61
C ASP A 221 -13.66 -24.56 16.98
N GLY A 222 -12.77 -24.26 16.02
CA GLY A 222 -11.60 -23.42 16.17
C GLY A 222 -10.36 -24.14 16.71
N ASN A 223 -10.40 -25.47 16.88
CA ASN A 223 -9.25 -26.25 17.34
C ASN A 223 -8.26 -26.46 16.19
N LEU A 224 -6.96 -26.46 16.50
CA LEU A 224 -5.92 -26.73 15.51
C LEU A 224 -6.08 -28.15 14.95
N LEU A 225 -6.17 -28.25 13.63
CA LEU A 225 -6.07 -29.53 12.94
C LEU A 225 -4.64 -30.06 13.10
N LYS A 226 -4.53 -31.39 13.18
CA LYS A 226 -3.26 -32.10 13.26
C LYS A 226 -3.03 -32.93 12.02
N ASP A 227 -1.79 -33.03 11.59
CA ASP A 227 -1.36 -33.94 10.54
C ASP A 227 -1.41 -35.40 11.03
N LYS A 228 -1.12 -36.34 10.13
CA LYS A 228 -1.07 -37.78 10.44
C LYS A 228 -0.07 -38.16 11.55
N ASN A 229 0.86 -37.27 11.89
CA ASN A 229 1.87 -37.47 12.94
C ASN A 229 1.52 -36.72 14.24
N GLY A 230 0.35 -36.10 14.32
CA GLY A 230 -0.09 -35.34 15.49
C GLY A 230 0.49 -33.93 15.60
N LYS A 231 1.19 -33.42 14.58
CA LYS A 231 1.74 -32.05 14.54
C LYS A 231 0.71 -31.07 13.99
N PRO A 232 0.78 -29.76 14.30
CA PRO A 232 -0.12 -28.76 13.71
C PRO A 232 -0.13 -28.83 12.17
N TYR A 233 -1.32 -28.91 11.58
CA TYR A 233 -1.49 -29.03 10.14
C TYR A 233 -1.42 -27.65 9.47
N TYR A 234 -0.51 -27.56 8.50
CA TYR A 234 -0.41 -26.43 7.59
C TYR A 234 -0.85 -26.92 6.21
N PRO A 235 -1.94 -26.38 5.65
CA PRO A 235 -2.32 -26.68 4.28
C PRO A 235 -1.19 -26.22 3.34
N ALA A 236 -0.97 -27.01 2.29
CA ALA A 236 0.05 -26.77 1.29
C ALA A 236 -0.57 -26.30 -0.03
N GLY A 237 0.18 -25.51 -0.80
CA GLY A 237 -0.22 -25.00 -2.11
C GLY A 237 -1.45 -24.08 -2.02
N SER A 238 -2.32 -24.17 -3.01
CA SER A 238 -3.55 -23.37 -3.19
C SER A 238 -4.63 -23.58 -2.11
N LYS A 239 -4.30 -24.23 -0.99
CA LYS A 239 -5.19 -24.39 0.16
C LYS A 239 -4.89 -23.39 1.26
N ASN A 240 -3.92 -22.51 1.03
CA ASN A 240 -3.36 -21.60 2.03
C ASN A 240 -2.95 -20.28 1.38
N SER A 241 -3.75 -19.24 1.65
CA SER A 241 -3.47 -17.84 1.35
C SER A 241 -3.06 -17.59 -0.10
N ASP A 242 -4.06 -17.39 -0.94
CA ASP A 242 -3.96 -16.65 -2.18
C ASP A 242 -4.67 -15.28 -2.02
N PHE A 243 -4.29 -14.29 -2.81
CA PHE A 243 -4.91 -12.95 -2.86
C PHE A 243 -4.30 -12.15 -4.02
N ALA A 244 -4.83 -10.98 -4.35
CA ALA A 244 -4.20 -10.08 -5.31
C ALA A 244 -4.19 -8.62 -4.82
N LEU A 245 -3.30 -7.83 -5.40
CA LEU A 245 -3.21 -6.39 -5.17
C LEU A 245 -4.18 -5.63 -6.09
N SER A 246 -5.16 -4.92 -5.53
CA SER A 246 -6.14 -4.18 -6.33
C SER A 246 -5.90 -2.67 -6.35
N ARG A 247 -5.34 -2.09 -5.28
CA ARG A 247 -5.06 -0.64 -5.21
C ARG A 247 -3.99 -0.30 -4.18
N VAL A 248 -3.23 0.73 -4.46
CA VAL A 248 -2.27 1.36 -3.53
C VAL A 248 -2.47 2.86 -3.53
N GLU A 249 -2.49 3.47 -2.35
CA GLU A 249 -2.49 4.92 -2.16
C GLU A 249 -1.32 5.37 -1.30
N VAL A 250 -0.55 6.34 -1.80
CA VAL A 250 0.62 6.90 -1.12
C VAL A 250 0.45 8.41 -1.00
N THR A 251 0.48 8.91 0.22
CA THR A 251 0.55 10.36 0.46
C THR A 251 2.00 10.82 0.36
N LYS A 252 2.27 11.82 -0.47
CA LYS A 252 3.60 12.42 -0.59
C LYS A 252 3.96 13.12 0.71
N VAL A 253 5.15 12.85 1.23
CA VAL A 253 5.72 13.67 2.30
C VAL A 253 6.14 15.01 1.70
N PRO A 254 5.64 16.16 2.20
CA PRO A 254 6.14 17.46 1.77
C PRO A 254 7.65 17.49 1.94
N GLU A 255 8.37 17.67 0.84
CA GLU A 255 9.79 18.01 0.91
C GLU A 255 9.86 19.31 1.71
N PRO A 256 10.70 19.43 2.75
CA PRO A 256 10.84 20.68 3.48
C PRO A 256 11.28 21.73 2.49
N ALA A 257 10.32 22.50 1.97
CA ALA A 257 10.57 23.56 1.03
C ALA A 257 11.47 24.53 1.77
N THR A 258 12.71 24.60 1.32
CA THR A 258 13.76 25.57 1.63
C THR A 258 13.21 26.84 2.28
N LEU A 259 13.02 26.79 3.61
CA LEU A 259 12.75 27.94 4.48
C LEU A 259 13.92 28.96 4.46
N LEU A 260 14.95 28.68 3.66
CA LEU A 260 16.09 29.53 3.33
C LEU A 260 15.73 30.68 2.37
N GLY A 261 14.61 30.63 1.64
CA GLY A 261 14.24 31.69 0.68
C GLY A 261 13.76 33.00 1.33
N LEU A 262 13.09 32.93 2.48
CA LEU A 262 12.52 34.12 3.15
C LEU A 262 13.52 34.80 4.11
N GLY A 263 14.47 34.05 4.67
CA GLY A 263 15.53 34.61 5.52
C GLY A 263 16.51 35.51 4.76
N VAL A 264 16.87 35.14 3.53
CA VAL A 264 17.87 35.87 2.73
C VAL A 264 17.31 37.18 2.16
N VAL A 265 16.04 37.22 1.75
CA VAL A 265 15.40 38.47 1.30
C VAL A 265 15.20 39.44 2.47
N GLY A 266 14.86 38.94 3.67
CA GLY A 266 14.79 39.75 4.89
C GLY A 266 16.14 40.37 5.29
N LEU A 267 17.23 39.60 5.19
CA LEU A 267 18.60 40.09 5.44
C LEU A 267 19.07 41.09 4.37
N ALA A 268 18.74 40.89 3.09
CA ALA A 268 19.07 41.83 2.01
C ALA A 268 18.29 43.17 2.10
N ALA A 269 17.05 43.13 2.58
CA ALA A 269 16.26 44.34 2.82
C ALA A 269 16.77 45.14 4.04
N LEU A 270 17.26 44.45 5.08
CA LEU A 270 17.85 45.08 6.27
C LEU A 270 19.24 45.70 6.00
N THR A 271 20.05 45.11 5.11
CA THR A 271 21.35 45.70 4.73
C THR A 271 21.19 46.93 3.81
N ARG A 272 20.20 46.95 2.90
CA ARG A 272 19.92 48.13 2.07
C ARG A 272 19.47 49.36 2.88
N ARG A 273 18.73 49.19 3.98
CA ARG A 273 18.29 50.33 4.82
C ARG A 273 19.43 50.99 5.60
N ARG A 274 20.54 50.30 5.84
CA ARG A 274 21.69 50.89 6.56
C ARG A 274 22.60 51.76 5.70
N GLN A 275 22.52 51.65 4.37
CA GLN A 275 23.36 52.47 3.47
C GLN A 275 22.73 53.80 3.07
N VAL A 276 21.42 53.99 3.25
CA VAL A 276 20.74 55.26 2.91
C VAL A 276 20.81 56.28 4.06
N ALA A 277 21.19 55.87 5.27
CA ALA A 277 21.35 56.76 6.43
C ALA A 277 22.77 57.37 6.57
N LYS A 278 23.63 57.21 5.55
CA LYS A 278 24.94 57.86 5.44
C LYS A 278 25.10 58.45 4.04
N ALA A 279 24.41 59.54 3.77
CA ALA A 279 24.77 60.48 2.73
C ALA A 279 24.33 61.86 3.22
N ASP A 280 25.31 62.75 3.37
CA ASP A 280 25.20 64.15 3.79
C ASP A 280 24.40 64.99 2.78
#